data_AF-A0A8T7IWC9-F1
#
_entry.id   AF-A0A8T7IWC9-F1
#
_cell.length_a   1.000
_cell.length_b   1.000
_cell.length_c   1.000
_cell.angle_alpha   90.00
_cell.angle_beta   90.00
_cell.angle_gamma   90.00
#
_symmetry.space_group_name_H-M   'P 1'
#
loop_
_entity.id
_entity.type
_entity.pdbx_description
1 polymer ?
#
loop_
_entity_poly.entity_id
_entity_poly.type
_entity_poly.pdbx_seq_one_letter_code
_entity_poly.pdbx_strand_id
1 'polypeptide(L)'
;MRTSVFLGVFLLLMLPDQSWAQNACSLISCDCSSLSNSVWQAECRTREDSIKSRCRSSAGERLGACIVAGESAWPLMAESQGPELLPTWRYGEDQFEEWFDSQLETVEAVNFQLSDARSWTAGQVRNGAYSQVPAVASTLSDLIRQFWWINNNQLRAEAKFDEDPVDEDDLLAVRLILREMLDEQDQLASSIAGANADANIARKALYGVRYELYQMLAETYTLASDYRRAGELWRDAAREGESVIRLDGLNTADQRQIALDVVSSYFLAATRYDLAGDATLARQMYQRANDLKSNPSSLIE
;
A
#
# COMPACT_ATOMS: atom_id res chain seq x y z
N MET A 1 -39.12 57.88 25.43
CA MET A 1 -38.08 58.32 24.48
C MET A 1 -36.70 58.19 25.12
N ARG A 2 -35.71 57.76 24.32
CA ARG A 2 -34.28 57.53 24.60
C ARG A 2 -33.89 56.10 24.99
N THR A 3 -33.85 55.26 23.97
CA THR A 3 -33.03 54.06 23.80
C THR A 3 -31.57 54.46 23.57
N SER A 4 -30.65 54.00 24.41
CA SER A 4 -29.20 54.22 24.26
C SER A 4 -28.51 52.91 23.88
N VAL A 5 -28.12 52.85 22.60
CA VAL A 5 -26.85 52.34 22.03
C VAL A 5 -26.08 51.30 22.87
N PHE A 6 -26.38 50.03 22.63
CA PHE A 6 -25.41 48.93 22.74
C PHE A 6 -24.80 48.73 21.35
N LEU A 7 -23.51 48.97 21.16
CA LEU A 7 -22.69 48.30 20.15
C LEU A 7 -21.25 48.81 20.31
N GLY A 8 -20.38 48.01 20.92
CA GLY A 8 -18.99 48.39 21.08
C GLY A 8 -18.16 47.28 21.69
N VAL A 9 -17.38 46.63 20.82
CA VAL A 9 -16.08 46.03 21.14
C VAL A 9 -16.14 44.73 21.96
N PHE A 10 -16.22 43.59 21.27
CA PHE A 10 -15.62 42.33 21.74
C PHE A 10 -15.30 41.44 20.52
N LEU A 11 -14.34 41.87 19.70
CA LEU A 11 -13.81 41.10 18.57
C LEU A 11 -12.27 41.14 18.59
N LEU A 12 -11.68 40.70 19.71
CA LEU A 12 -10.24 40.52 19.84
C LEU A 12 -9.94 39.08 20.29
N LEU A 13 -9.25 38.38 19.38
CA LEU A 13 -8.21 37.40 19.65
C LEU A 13 -8.66 36.01 20.12
N MET A 14 -9.16 35.23 19.17
CA MET A 14 -8.83 33.80 19.11
C MET A 14 -7.95 33.58 17.87
N LEU A 15 -6.69 34.04 17.95
CA LEU A 15 -5.67 33.60 17.01
C LEU A 15 -5.18 32.23 17.50
N PRO A 16 -5.36 31.14 16.74
CA PRO A 16 -4.83 29.85 17.13
C PRO A 16 -3.30 29.93 17.27
N ASP A 17 -2.78 29.38 18.36
CA ASP A 17 -1.35 29.31 18.66
C ASP A 17 -0.64 28.41 17.63
N GLN A 18 -0.15 29.00 16.53
CA GLN A 18 0.56 28.26 15.45
C GLN A 18 1.97 27.80 15.84
N SER A 19 2.40 28.02 17.08
CA SER A 19 3.73 27.65 17.58
C SER A 19 3.90 26.13 17.71
N TRP A 20 2.82 25.38 17.92
CA TRP A 20 2.88 23.92 18.04
C TRP A 20 3.18 23.23 16.70
N ALA A 21 2.60 23.73 15.61
CA ALA A 21 2.80 23.20 14.25
C ALA A 21 4.28 23.26 13.82
N GLN A 22 4.97 24.38 14.09
CA GLN A 22 6.38 24.53 13.72
C GLN A 22 7.29 23.52 14.43
N ASN A 23 7.04 23.26 15.71
CA ASN A 23 7.81 22.30 16.49
C ASN A 23 7.55 20.86 16.03
N ALA A 24 6.29 20.49 15.73
CA ALA A 24 5.94 19.18 15.22
C ALA A 24 6.63 18.87 13.87
N CYS A 25 6.66 19.83 12.95
CA CYS A 25 7.27 19.64 11.63
C CYS A 25 8.80 19.60 11.64
N SER A 26 9.44 20.11 12.70
CA SER A 26 10.90 20.07 12.85
C SER A 26 11.45 18.65 13.11
N LEU A 27 10.60 17.74 13.59
CA LEU A 27 10.94 16.35 13.89
C LEU A 27 10.99 15.46 12.64
N ILE A 28 10.54 15.96 11.47
CA ILE A 28 10.63 15.25 10.20
C ILE A 28 12.09 15.25 9.77
N SER A 29 12.70 14.07 9.67
CA SER A 29 14.04 13.88 9.12
C SER A 29 14.09 12.60 8.31
N CYS A 30 14.49 12.69 7.04
CA CYS A 30 14.58 11.53 6.16
C CYS A 30 15.98 10.87 6.21
N ASP A 31 16.93 11.38 7.01
CA ASP A 31 18.35 10.97 7.00
C ASP A 31 18.95 10.91 5.57
N CYS A 32 18.71 11.94 4.76
CA CYS A 32 19.24 12.00 3.40
C CYS A 32 20.77 11.99 3.34
N SER A 33 21.46 12.27 4.44
CA SER A 33 22.93 12.23 4.54
C SER A 33 23.52 10.83 4.48
N SER A 34 22.75 9.78 4.84
CA SER A 34 23.25 8.41 4.85
C SER A 34 23.26 7.74 3.46
N LEU A 35 22.60 8.34 2.48
CA LEU A 35 22.63 7.88 1.09
C LEU A 35 24.01 8.09 0.46
N SER A 36 24.57 7.07 -0.20
CA SER A 36 25.90 7.12 -0.81
C SER A 36 25.97 7.89 -2.15
N ASN A 37 24.82 8.10 -2.80
CA ASN A 37 24.73 8.73 -4.11
C ASN A 37 24.11 10.13 -4.00
N SER A 38 24.83 11.15 -4.48
CA SER A 38 24.45 12.57 -4.37
C SER A 38 23.15 12.94 -5.09
N VAL A 39 22.77 12.23 -6.17
CA VAL A 39 21.47 12.44 -6.86
C VAL A 39 20.33 11.98 -5.96
N TRP A 40 20.46 10.81 -5.32
CA TRP A 40 19.47 10.31 -4.37
C TRP A 40 19.42 11.15 -3.10
N GLN A 41 20.57 11.66 -2.61
CA GLN A 41 20.58 12.62 -1.51
C GLN A 41 19.77 13.87 -1.85
N ALA A 42 19.90 14.39 -3.07
CA ALA A 42 19.16 15.57 -3.52
C ALA A 42 17.65 15.30 -3.54
N GLU A 43 17.21 14.17 -4.11
CA GLU A 43 15.77 13.86 -4.16
C GLU A 43 15.16 13.50 -2.81
N CYS A 44 15.93 12.85 -1.94
CA CYS A 44 15.53 12.69 -0.57
C CYS A 44 15.30 14.05 0.12
N ARG A 45 16.19 15.02 -0.07
CA ARG A 45 16.05 16.37 0.53
C ARG A 45 14.86 17.13 -0.05
N THR A 46 14.69 17.11 -1.38
CA THR A 46 13.52 17.67 -2.06
C THR A 46 12.23 17.11 -1.46
N ARG A 47 12.20 15.80 -1.20
CA ARG A 47 11.05 15.12 -0.61
C ARG A 47 10.84 15.51 0.86
N GLU A 48 11.90 15.52 1.67
CA GLU A 48 11.87 15.95 3.06
C GLU A 48 11.30 17.37 3.19
N ASP A 49 11.77 18.29 2.35
CA ASP A 49 11.33 19.68 2.31
C ASP A 49 9.86 19.80 1.91
N SER A 50 9.40 18.99 0.94
CA SER A 50 7.99 18.91 0.55
C SER A 50 7.08 18.45 1.69
N ILE A 51 7.49 17.44 2.46
CA ILE A 51 6.73 16.94 3.62
C ILE A 51 6.71 17.99 4.74
N LYS A 52 7.86 18.63 5.03
CA LYS A 52 7.96 19.72 6.01
C LYS A 52 7.08 20.92 5.63
N SER A 53 7.07 21.29 4.35
CA SER A 53 6.24 22.37 3.83
C SER A 53 4.75 22.09 4.05
N ARG A 54 4.31 20.87 3.67
CA ARG A 54 2.93 20.41 3.86
C ARG A 54 2.52 20.33 5.34
N CYS A 55 3.40 19.81 6.20
CA CYS A 55 3.17 19.78 7.64
C CYS A 55 2.94 21.18 8.21
N ARG A 56 3.70 22.19 7.75
CA ARG A 56 3.52 23.58 8.19
C ARG A 56 2.19 24.16 7.71
N SER A 57 1.78 23.86 6.47
CA SER A 57 0.52 24.39 5.91
C SER A 57 -0.73 23.77 6.52
N SER A 58 -0.62 22.59 7.13
CA SER A 58 -1.71 21.85 7.79
C SER A 58 -1.69 21.95 9.32
N ALA A 59 -1.00 22.97 9.85
CA ALA A 59 -0.91 23.19 11.30
C ALA A 59 -0.37 21.97 12.11
N GLY A 60 0.51 21.16 11.50
CA GLY A 60 1.15 20.03 12.18
C GLY A 60 0.45 18.69 11.99
N GLU A 61 -0.54 18.58 11.10
CA GLU A 61 -1.07 17.29 10.69
C GLU A 61 0.02 16.44 10.01
N ARG A 62 -0.03 15.12 10.23
CA ARG A 62 0.98 14.17 9.74
C ARG A 62 0.69 13.83 8.27
N LEU A 63 1.38 14.48 7.32
CA LEU A 63 1.05 14.41 5.88
C LEU A 63 2.03 13.61 4.99
N GLY A 64 2.88 12.74 5.54
CA GLY A 64 3.72 11.87 4.70
C GLY A 64 4.95 11.23 5.39
N ALA A 65 5.57 10.27 4.70
CA ALA A 65 6.73 9.53 5.16
C ALA A 65 7.98 9.77 4.29
N CYS A 66 9.14 9.64 4.94
CA CYS A 66 10.43 9.56 4.28
C CYS A 66 10.71 8.09 3.91
N ILE A 67 10.73 7.76 2.63
CA ILE A 67 11.21 6.45 2.16
C ILE A 67 12.60 6.68 1.60
N VAL A 68 13.64 6.45 2.39
CA VAL A 68 15.02 6.36 1.87
C VAL A 68 15.28 4.90 1.57
N ALA A 69 15.43 4.55 0.30
CA ALA A 69 15.81 3.19 -0.10
C ALA A 69 17.26 2.91 0.34
N GLY A 70 17.40 2.17 1.44
CA GLY A 70 18.64 1.53 1.88
C GLY A 70 18.31 0.20 2.56
N GLU A 71 19.24 -0.76 2.59
CA GLU A 71 19.03 -2.14 3.08
C GLU A 71 18.56 -2.26 4.55
N SER A 72 18.51 -1.15 5.29
CA SER A 72 18.07 -1.03 6.68
C SER A 72 16.90 -0.06 6.89
N ALA A 73 16.31 0.49 5.83
CA ALA A 73 15.24 1.47 5.94
C ALA A 73 13.90 0.81 6.31
N TRP A 74 13.38 1.20 7.47
CA TRP A 74 12.04 0.85 7.93
C TRP A 74 11.07 1.97 7.55
N PRO A 75 9.87 1.69 7.01
CA PRO A 75 8.86 2.72 6.82
C PRO A 75 8.41 3.25 8.19
N LEU A 76 8.77 4.49 8.51
CA LEU A 76 8.10 5.23 9.57
C LEU A 76 6.74 5.66 9.02
N MET A 77 5.70 4.93 9.43
CA MET A 77 4.32 5.14 9.02
C MET A 77 3.82 6.51 9.49
N ALA A 78 3.64 7.42 8.54
CA ALA A 78 2.68 8.51 8.68
C ALA A 78 1.40 8.07 7.96
N GLU A 79 0.30 8.16 8.69
CA GLU A 79 -1.07 8.12 8.21
C GLU A 79 -1.23 8.96 6.94
N SER A 80 -1.88 8.41 5.92
CA SER A 80 -2.13 9.09 4.66
C SER A 80 -3.26 10.10 4.84
N GLN A 81 -2.99 11.39 4.65
CA GLN A 81 -3.74 12.25 3.72
C GLN A 81 -2.79 13.36 3.22
N GLY A 82 -2.87 13.72 1.93
CA GLY A 82 -2.13 14.84 1.34
C GLY A 82 -1.38 14.48 0.04
N PRO A 83 -1.62 15.21 -1.05
CA PRO A 83 -1.45 14.75 -2.42
C PRO A 83 0.01 14.44 -2.73
N GLU A 84 0.33 13.17 -2.89
CA GLU A 84 1.44 12.83 -3.77
C GLU A 84 1.07 13.24 -5.19
N LEU A 85 2.04 13.88 -5.81
CA LEU A 85 2.00 14.49 -7.13
C LEU A 85 1.55 13.41 -8.14
N LEU A 86 0.25 13.40 -8.46
CA LEU A 86 -0.09 13.24 -9.86
C LEU A 86 0.62 14.40 -10.56
N PRO A 87 1.31 14.16 -11.68
CA PRO A 87 1.91 15.26 -12.42
C PRO A 87 0.81 16.30 -12.64
N THR A 88 1.02 17.51 -12.10
CA THR A 88 0.11 18.64 -12.26
C THR A 88 0.19 19.09 -13.70
N TRP A 89 -0.35 18.31 -14.62
CA TRP A 89 -0.52 18.74 -15.98
C TRP A 89 -1.70 19.71 -15.98
N ARG A 90 -1.39 20.95 -16.34
CA ARG A 90 -2.33 21.92 -16.89
C ARG A 90 -2.80 21.45 -18.28
N TYR A 91 -3.36 20.25 -18.36
CA TYR A 91 -4.09 19.86 -19.55
C TYR A 91 -5.51 20.39 -19.40
N GLY A 92 -6.03 21.01 -20.47
CA GLY A 92 -7.47 21.24 -20.54
C GLY A 92 -8.19 19.91 -20.37
N GLU A 93 -9.42 19.96 -19.84
CA GLU A 93 -10.33 18.82 -19.65
C GLU A 93 -10.18 17.75 -20.75
N ASP A 94 -10.18 18.20 -22.01
CA ASP A 94 -9.99 17.40 -23.23
C ASP A 94 -8.74 16.48 -23.25
N GLN A 95 -7.59 16.94 -22.77
CA GLN A 95 -6.34 16.15 -22.81
C GLN A 95 -6.22 15.17 -21.65
N PHE A 96 -6.96 15.40 -20.55
CA PHE A 96 -7.11 14.41 -19.49
C PHE A 96 -8.07 13.31 -19.94
N GLU A 97 -9.21 13.67 -20.56
CA GLU A 97 -10.14 12.72 -21.15
C GLU A 97 -9.47 11.85 -22.23
N GLU A 98 -8.71 12.44 -23.17
CA GLU A 98 -7.98 11.66 -24.20
C GLU A 98 -6.93 10.70 -23.58
N TRP A 99 -6.22 11.14 -22.54
CA TRP A 99 -5.30 10.26 -21.81
C TRP A 99 -6.06 9.14 -21.10
N PHE A 100 -7.19 9.47 -20.49
CA PHE A 100 -8.03 8.53 -19.75
C PHE A 100 -8.64 7.47 -20.66
N ASP A 101 -9.21 7.87 -21.80
CA ASP A 101 -9.71 6.96 -22.84
C ASP A 101 -8.59 6.02 -23.33
N SER A 102 -7.38 6.55 -23.54
CA SER A 102 -6.21 5.74 -23.88
C SER A 102 -5.81 4.77 -22.76
N GLN A 103 -5.97 5.14 -21.49
CA GLN A 103 -5.76 4.22 -20.38
C GLN A 103 -6.86 3.16 -20.31
N LEU A 104 -8.11 3.49 -20.62
CA LEU A 104 -9.23 2.53 -20.63
C LEU A 104 -9.00 1.41 -21.66
N GLU A 105 -8.55 1.78 -22.87
CA GLU A 105 -8.12 0.79 -23.88
C GLU A 105 -6.95 -0.08 -23.37
N THR A 106 -6.05 0.51 -22.56
CA THR A 106 -4.95 -0.23 -21.93
C THR A 106 -5.47 -1.20 -20.86
N VAL A 107 -6.52 -0.85 -20.10
CA VAL A 107 -7.14 -1.75 -19.11
C VAL A 107 -7.71 -2.99 -19.77
N GLU A 108 -8.43 -2.84 -20.89
CA GLU A 108 -8.96 -4.00 -21.62
C GLU A 108 -7.85 -4.92 -22.12
N ALA A 109 -6.78 -4.35 -22.67
CA ALA A 109 -5.62 -5.11 -23.11
C ALA A 109 -4.92 -5.83 -21.94
N VAL A 110 -4.75 -5.15 -20.80
CA VAL A 110 -4.16 -5.74 -19.58
C VAL A 110 -5.07 -6.85 -19.05
N ASN A 111 -6.39 -6.67 -19.02
CA ASN A 111 -7.34 -7.70 -18.59
C ASN A 111 -7.28 -8.95 -19.47
N PHE A 112 -7.15 -8.78 -20.79
CA PHE A 112 -6.95 -9.90 -21.70
C PHE A 112 -5.63 -10.65 -21.41
N GLN A 113 -4.53 -9.92 -21.23
CA GLN A 113 -3.22 -10.50 -20.88
C GLN A 113 -3.24 -11.19 -19.52
N LEU A 114 -3.93 -10.63 -18.54
CA LEU A 114 -4.14 -11.23 -17.22
C LEU A 114 -4.88 -12.57 -17.34
N SER A 115 -5.96 -12.62 -18.12
CA SER A 115 -6.71 -13.85 -18.36
C SER A 115 -5.85 -14.95 -18.98
N ASP A 116 -5.02 -14.61 -19.97
CA ASP A 116 -4.13 -15.58 -20.62
C ASP A 116 -3.02 -16.07 -19.65
N ALA A 117 -2.37 -15.16 -18.93
CA ALA A 117 -1.36 -15.49 -17.94
C ALA A 117 -1.92 -16.38 -16.81
N ARG A 118 -3.14 -16.10 -16.33
CA ARG A 118 -3.85 -16.92 -15.32
C ARG A 118 -4.11 -18.34 -15.85
N SER A 119 -4.71 -18.45 -17.03
CA SER A 119 -4.99 -19.74 -17.68
C SER A 119 -3.72 -20.58 -17.88
N TRP A 120 -2.65 -19.95 -18.34
CA TRP A 120 -1.38 -20.62 -18.58
C TRP A 120 -0.72 -21.05 -17.26
N THR A 121 -0.70 -20.21 -16.22
CA THR A 121 -0.24 -20.58 -14.87
C THR A 121 -1.00 -21.80 -14.35
N ALA A 122 -2.33 -21.78 -14.47
CA ALA A 122 -3.19 -22.87 -14.05
C ALA A 122 -2.92 -24.17 -14.81
N GLY A 123 -2.56 -24.08 -16.09
CA GLY A 123 -2.10 -25.22 -16.89
C GLY A 123 -0.78 -25.80 -16.37
N GLN A 124 0.23 -24.95 -16.09
CA GLN A 124 1.53 -25.41 -15.58
C GLN A 124 1.42 -26.09 -14.22
N VAL A 125 0.65 -25.50 -13.29
CA VAL A 125 0.42 -26.08 -11.96
C VAL A 125 -0.29 -27.43 -12.08
N ARG A 126 -1.39 -27.52 -12.86
CA ARG A 126 -2.13 -28.78 -13.06
C ARG A 126 -1.29 -29.89 -13.71
N ASN A 127 -0.36 -29.52 -14.58
CA ASN A 127 0.55 -30.47 -15.24
C ASN A 127 1.77 -30.84 -14.37
N GLY A 128 1.90 -30.27 -13.16
CA GLY A 128 3.06 -30.50 -12.28
C GLY A 128 4.37 -29.90 -12.80
N ALA A 129 4.30 -28.98 -13.76
CA ALA A 129 5.45 -28.30 -14.38
C ALA A 129 5.90 -27.10 -13.52
N TYR A 130 6.17 -27.34 -12.24
CA TYR A 130 6.40 -26.30 -11.24
C TYR A 130 7.60 -25.39 -11.54
N SER A 131 8.61 -25.87 -12.28
CA SER A 131 9.78 -25.08 -12.67
C SER A 131 9.45 -23.88 -13.57
N GLN A 132 8.31 -23.89 -14.25
CA GLN A 132 7.83 -22.77 -15.08
C GLN A 132 7.02 -21.75 -14.28
N VAL A 133 6.49 -22.14 -13.11
CA VAL A 133 5.59 -21.30 -12.28
C VAL A 133 6.23 -19.95 -11.90
N PRO A 134 7.51 -19.85 -11.50
CA PRO A 134 8.12 -18.56 -11.15
C PRO A 134 8.12 -17.53 -12.28
N ALA A 135 8.40 -17.97 -13.51
CA ALA A 135 8.42 -17.08 -14.66
C ALA A 135 7.01 -16.52 -14.94
N VAL A 136 5.98 -17.37 -14.85
CA VAL A 136 4.60 -16.94 -15.06
C VAL A 136 4.11 -16.03 -13.96
N ALA A 137 4.41 -16.39 -12.71
CA ALA A 137 4.01 -15.61 -11.55
C ALA A 137 4.63 -14.21 -11.58
N SER A 138 5.86 -14.08 -12.07
CA SER A 138 6.49 -12.76 -12.29
C SER A 138 5.71 -11.94 -13.33
N THR A 139 5.40 -12.51 -14.49
CA THR A 139 4.61 -11.82 -15.53
C THR A 139 3.22 -11.44 -15.00
N LEU A 140 2.57 -12.34 -14.26
CA LEU A 140 1.27 -12.09 -13.65
C LEU A 140 1.34 -10.95 -12.61
N SER A 141 2.37 -10.93 -11.77
CA SER A 141 2.64 -9.85 -10.82
C SER A 141 2.82 -8.50 -11.53
N ASP A 142 3.60 -8.45 -12.61
CA ASP A 142 3.79 -7.21 -13.38
C ASP A 142 2.48 -6.70 -13.98
N LEU A 143 1.65 -7.60 -14.53
CA LEU A 143 0.32 -7.25 -15.06
C LEU A 143 -0.65 -6.78 -13.94
N ILE A 144 -0.62 -7.43 -12.77
CA ILE A 144 -1.41 -7.04 -11.60
C ILE A 144 -1.02 -5.64 -11.12
N ARG A 145 0.28 -5.34 -11.04
CA ARG A 145 0.78 -4.00 -10.70
C ARG A 145 0.36 -2.97 -11.72
N GLN A 146 0.39 -3.29 -13.01
CA GLN A 146 -0.07 -2.39 -14.06
C GLN A 146 -1.58 -2.12 -13.95
N PHE A 147 -2.38 -3.18 -13.79
CA PHE A 147 -3.82 -3.07 -13.54
C PHE A 147 -4.11 -2.15 -12.35
N TRP A 148 -3.45 -2.39 -11.22
CA TRP A 148 -3.62 -1.57 -10.03
C TRP A 148 -3.17 -0.13 -10.23
N TRP A 149 -2.04 0.10 -10.88
CA TRP A 149 -1.56 1.45 -11.14
C TRP A 149 -2.58 2.28 -11.93
N ILE A 150 -3.19 1.69 -12.97
CA ILE A 150 -4.22 2.37 -13.78
C ILE A 150 -5.45 2.66 -12.91
N ASN A 151 -6.04 1.63 -12.29
CA ASN A 151 -7.28 1.76 -11.52
C ASN A 151 -7.09 2.69 -10.30
N ASN A 152 -6.00 2.57 -9.56
CA ASN A 152 -5.74 3.43 -8.40
C ASN A 152 -5.52 4.89 -8.81
N ASN A 153 -4.91 5.17 -9.97
CA ASN A 153 -4.80 6.54 -10.46
C ASN A 153 -6.15 7.11 -10.87
N GLN A 154 -7.02 6.31 -11.49
CA GLN A 154 -8.40 6.68 -11.79
C GLN A 154 -9.18 7.02 -10.52
N LEU A 155 -9.26 6.09 -9.57
CA LEU A 155 -9.97 6.27 -8.30
C LEU A 155 -9.47 7.51 -7.53
N ARG A 156 -8.15 7.75 -7.56
CA ARG A 156 -7.56 8.93 -6.91
C ARG A 156 -7.77 10.23 -7.68
N ALA A 157 -7.93 10.18 -8.99
CA ALA A 157 -8.25 11.36 -9.78
C ALA A 157 -9.67 11.81 -9.45
N GLU A 158 -10.64 10.89 -9.44
CA GLU A 158 -12.02 11.13 -9.02
C GLU A 158 -12.08 11.80 -7.62
N ALA A 159 -11.41 11.21 -6.62
CA ALA A 159 -11.37 11.78 -5.27
C ALA A 159 -10.72 13.18 -5.16
N LYS A 160 -9.90 13.58 -6.13
CA LYS A 160 -9.25 14.92 -6.13
C LYS A 160 -10.08 15.99 -6.80
N PHE A 161 -10.91 15.63 -7.78
CA PHE A 161 -11.68 16.61 -8.54
C PHE A 161 -12.93 17.04 -7.78
N ASP A 162 -13.55 16.15 -7.00
CA ASP A 162 -14.88 16.42 -6.44
C ASP A 162 -14.91 16.79 -4.95
N GLU A 163 -13.79 16.81 -4.22
CA GLU A 163 -13.75 16.81 -2.72
C GLU A 163 -14.52 15.64 -2.07
N ASP A 164 -15.23 14.85 -2.87
CA ASP A 164 -16.07 13.73 -2.52
C ASP A 164 -15.25 12.43 -2.46
N PRO A 165 -15.66 11.48 -1.61
CA PRO A 165 -15.05 10.15 -1.58
C PRO A 165 -15.16 9.49 -2.96
N VAL A 166 -14.21 8.60 -3.25
CA VAL A 166 -14.25 7.72 -4.45
C VAL A 166 -15.61 7.04 -4.53
N ASP A 167 -16.18 6.91 -5.74
CA ASP A 167 -17.44 6.20 -5.94
C ASP A 167 -17.31 4.74 -5.42
N GLU A 168 -18.23 4.34 -4.56
CA GLU A 168 -18.24 3.01 -3.95
C GLU A 168 -18.53 1.92 -5.00
N ASP A 169 -19.27 2.24 -6.07
CA ASP A 169 -19.53 1.30 -7.17
C ASP A 169 -18.26 1.00 -7.97
N ASP A 170 -17.41 2.01 -8.21
CA ASP A 170 -16.11 1.82 -8.89
C ASP A 170 -15.13 1.03 -8.00
N LEU A 171 -15.08 1.34 -6.69
CA LEU A 171 -14.33 0.54 -5.73
C LEU A 171 -14.84 -0.90 -5.67
N LEU A 172 -16.16 -1.13 -5.72
CA LEU A 172 -16.75 -2.45 -5.71
C LEU A 172 -16.35 -3.25 -6.96
N ALA A 173 -16.36 -2.64 -8.15
CA ALA A 173 -15.95 -3.28 -9.38
C ALA A 173 -14.50 -3.78 -9.31
N VAL A 174 -13.57 -2.93 -8.85
CA VAL A 174 -12.15 -3.30 -8.66
C VAL A 174 -12.01 -4.42 -7.61
N ARG A 175 -12.73 -4.33 -6.49
CA ARG A 175 -12.69 -5.36 -5.43
C ARG A 175 -13.15 -6.73 -5.91
N LEU A 176 -14.18 -6.80 -6.75
CA LEU A 176 -14.68 -8.06 -7.29
C LEU A 176 -13.62 -8.75 -8.14
N ILE A 177 -12.94 -8.01 -9.02
CA ILE A 177 -11.85 -8.52 -9.85
C ILE A 177 -10.70 -9.03 -8.97
N LEU A 178 -10.24 -8.22 -8.01
CA LEU A 178 -9.14 -8.59 -7.13
C LEU A 178 -9.44 -9.84 -6.28
N ARG A 179 -10.68 -9.98 -5.79
CA ARG A 179 -11.13 -11.16 -5.04
C ARG A 179 -11.17 -12.41 -5.90
N GLU A 180 -11.71 -12.31 -7.11
CA GLU A 180 -11.72 -13.43 -8.05
C GLU A 180 -10.29 -13.91 -8.35
N MET A 181 -9.37 -12.98 -8.57
CA MET A 181 -7.95 -13.31 -8.78
C MET A 181 -7.34 -13.97 -7.56
N LEU A 182 -7.64 -13.49 -6.35
CA LEU A 182 -7.14 -14.08 -5.11
C LEU A 182 -7.68 -15.50 -4.89
N ASP A 183 -8.98 -15.71 -5.10
CA ASP A 183 -9.64 -17.02 -5.00
C ASP A 183 -9.02 -18.03 -5.98
N GLU A 184 -8.68 -17.61 -7.20
CA GLU A 184 -7.97 -18.46 -8.14
C GLU A 184 -6.54 -18.77 -7.70
N GLN A 185 -5.80 -17.81 -7.17
CA GLN A 185 -4.47 -18.07 -6.65
C GLN A 185 -4.51 -19.04 -5.45
N ASP A 186 -5.52 -18.95 -4.59
CA ASP A 186 -5.75 -19.89 -3.49
C ASP A 186 -6.01 -21.30 -4.03
N GLN A 187 -6.84 -21.44 -5.05
CA GLN A 187 -7.07 -22.72 -5.72
C GLN A 187 -5.77 -23.28 -6.32
N LEU A 188 -4.98 -22.44 -7.00
CA LEU A 188 -3.69 -22.84 -7.56
C LEU A 188 -2.71 -23.29 -6.50
N ALA A 189 -2.53 -22.52 -5.43
CA ALA A 189 -1.65 -22.85 -4.32
C ALA A 189 -2.06 -24.18 -3.65
N SER A 190 -3.36 -24.40 -3.46
CA SER A 190 -3.90 -25.65 -2.89
C SER A 190 -3.69 -26.87 -3.79
N SER A 191 -3.57 -26.66 -5.11
CA SER A 191 -3.36 -27.73 -6.09
C SER A 191 -1.91 -28.17 -6.23
N ILE A 192 -0.94 -27.41 -5.68
CA ILE A 192 0.46 -27.81 -5.65
C ILE A 192 0.63 -28.99 -4.68
N ALA A 193 0.79 -30.19 -5.24
CA ALA A 193 1.04 -31.41 -4.48
C ALA A 193 2.54 -31.63 -4.19
N GLY A 194 2.83 -32.26 -3.03
CA GLY A 194 4.17 -32.67 -2.62
C GLY A 194 4.97 -31.59 -1.87
N ALA A 195 6.07 -31.97 -1.24
CA ALA A 195 6.96 -31.08 -0.49
C ALA A 195 8.38 -31.03 -1.07
N ASN A 196 8.50 -31.28 -2.39
CA ASN A 196 9.79 -31.20 -3.06
C ASN A 196 10.19 -29.74 -3.32
N ALA A 197 11.47 -29.52 -3.68
CA ALA A 197 12.02 -28.18 -3.90
C ALA A 197 11.23 -27.39 -4.97
N ASP A 198 10.86 -28.03 -6.09
CA ASP A 198 10.12 -27.36 -7.16
C ASP A 198 8.71 -26.92 -6.72
N ALA A 199 8.01 -27.76 -5.93
CA ALA A 199 6.72 -27.42 -5.35
C ALA A 199 6.83 -26.23 -4.39
N ASN A 200 7.90 -26.16 -3.57
CA ASN A 200 8.12 -25.04 -2.66
C ASN A 200 8.48 -23.75 -3.41
N ILE A 201 9.26 -23.85 -4.49
CA ILE A 201 9.55 -22.72 -5.39
C ILE A 201 8.24 -22.19 -6.02
N ALA A 202 7.36 -23.08 -6.48
CA ALA A 202 6.06 -22.68 -7.02
C ALA A 202 5.17 -22.01 -5.96
N ARG A 203 5.09 -22.56 -4.74
CA ARG A 203 4.35 -21.94 -3.62
C ARG A 203 4.87 -20.54 -3.30
N LYS A 204 6.20 -20.36 -3.25
CA LYS A 204 6.82 -19.05 -3.02
C LYS A 204 6.50 -18.05 -4.13
N ALA A 205 6.47 -18.51 -5.38
CA ALA A 205 6.10 -17.67 -6.51
C ALA A 205 4.63 -17.21 -6.43
N LEU A 206 3.70 -18.13 -6.13
CA LEU A 206 2.28 -17.79 -5.95
C LEU A 206 2.05 -16.90 -4.73
N TYR A 207 2.82 -17.07 -3.64
CA TYR A 207 2.78 -16.15 -2.51
C TYR A 207 3.05 -14.71 -2.92
N GLY A 208 4.06 -14.46 -3.77
CA GLY A 208 4.37 -13.10 -4.23
C GLY A 208 3.17 -12.45 -4.93
N VAL A 209 2.46 -13.21 -5.77
CA VAL A 209 1.24 -12.75 -6.46
C VAL A 209 0.10 -12.49 -5.47
N ARG A 210 -0.15 -13.44 -4.56
CA ARG A 210 -1.22 -13.33 -3.54
C ARG A 210 -0.99 -12.15 -2.62
N TYR A 211 0.24 -11.96 -2.18
CA TYR A 211 0.66 -10.83 -1.36
C TYR A 211 0.26 -9.51 -2.00
N GLU A 212 0.56 -9.31 -3.29
CA GLU A 212 0.17 -8.12 -4.04
C GLU A 212 -1.34 -7.91 -4.12
N LEU A 213 -2.09 -8.99 -4.39
CA LEU A 213 -3.55 -8.95 -4.41
C LEU A 213 -4.13 -8.55 -3.05
N TYR A 214 -3.56 -9.04 -1.93
CA TYR A 214 -3.95 -8.59 -0.60
C TYR A 214 -3.67 -7.10 -0.40
N GLN A 215 -2.50 -6.61 -0.83
CA GLN A 215 -2.17 -5.18 -0.69
C GLN A 215 -3.21 -4.32 -1.41
N MET A 216 -3.47 -4.64 -2.68
CA MET A 216 -4.40 -3.88 -3.52
C MET A 216 -5.81 -3.92 -2.95
N LEU A 217 -6.28 -5.09 -2.54
CA LEU A 217 -7.60 -5.24 -1.95
C LEU A 217 -7.71 -4.46 -0.63
N ALA A 218 -6.69 -4.50 0.22
CA ALA A 218 -6.65 -3.73 1.46
C ALA A 218 -6.64 -2.21 1.21
N GLU A 219 -5.95 -1.75 0.16
CA GLU A 219 -5.96 -0.34 -0.23
C GLU A 219 -7.33 0.10 -0.77
N THR A 220 -8.05 -0.73 -1.54
CA THR A 220 -9.43 -0.39 -1.95
C THR A 220 -10.37 -0.23 -0.75
N TYR A 221 -10.21 -1.03 0.31
CA TYR A 221 -10.96 -0.85 1.56
C TYR A 221 -10.53 0.39 2.33
N THR A 222 -9.25 0.73 2.29
CA THR A 222 -8.73 1.95 2.87
C THR A 222 -9.32 3.19 2.20
N LEU A 223 -9.45 3.18 0.86
CA LEU A 223 -10.07 4.27 0.09
C LEU A 223 -11.55 4.47 0.46
N ALA A 224 -12.30 3.40 0.73
CA ALA A 224 -13.68 3.51 1.26
C ALA A 224 -13.75 3.72 2.78
N SER A 225 -12.62 3.95 3.45
CA SER A 225 -12.55 4.09 4.92
C SER A 225 -13.07 2.88 5.71
N ASP A 226 -13.16 1.69 5.10
CA ASP A 226 -13.44 0.42 5.78
C ASP A 226 -12.12 -0.16 6.34
N TYR A 227 -11.54 0.56 7.29
CA TYR A 227 -10.22 0.25 7.84
C TYR A 227 -10.20 -1.11 8.55
N ARG A 228 -11.33 -1.58 9.08
CA ARG A 228 -11.40 -2.90 9.72
C ARG A 228 -11.12 -4.01 8.72
N ARG A 229 -11.80 -4.02 7.57
CA ARG A 229 -11.56 -5.03 6.51
C ARG A 229 -10.16 -4.90 5.90
N ALA A 230 -9.66 -3.66 5.74
CA ALA A 230 -8.28 -3.44 5.32
C ALA A 230 -7.28 -4.09 6.30
N GLY A 231 -7.50 -3.93 7.61
CA GLY A 231 -6.67 -4.55 8.65
C GLY A 231 -6.74 -6.08 8.68
N GLU A 232 -7.90 -6.66 8.35
CA GLU A 232 -8.07 -8.11 8.19
C GLU A 232 -7.23 -8.66 7.03
N LEU A 233 -7.27 -8.00 5.87
CA LEU A 233 -6.49 -8.40 4.70
C LEU A 233 -4.98 -8.31 4.92
N TRP A 234 -4.49 -7.22 5.53
CA TRP A 234 -3.07 -7.10 5.87
C TRP A 234 -2.62 -8.18 6.88
N ARG A 235 -3.46 -8.52 7.86
CA ARG A 235 -3.17 -9.60 8.80
C ARG A 235 -3.11 -10.95 8.08
N ASP A 236 -4.02 -11.19 7.15
CA ASP A 236 -4.09 -12.46 6.42
C ASP A 236 -2.90 -12.61 5.46
N ALA A 237 -2.47 -11.53 4.80
CA ALA A 237 -1.22 -11.46 4.04
C ALA A 237 0.02 -11.79 4.91
N ALA A 238 0.08 -11.25 6.13
CA ALA A 238 1.16 -11.54 7.07
C ALA A 238 1.18 -13.03 7.47
N ARG A 239 0.02 -13.59 7.81
CA ARG A 239 -0.11 -15.01 8.18
C ARG A 239 0.30 -15.94 7.04
N GLU A 240 -0.04 -15.58 5.81
CA GLU A 240 0.40 -16.33 4.65
C GLU A 240 1.93 -16.32 4.51
N GLY A 241 2.57 -15.16 4.66
CA GLY A 241 4.03 -15.07 4.64
C GLY A 241 4.69 -15.89 5.75
N GLU A 242 4.10 -15.94 6.95
CA GLU A 242 4.56 -16.83 8.03
C GLU A 242 4.48 -18.32 7.63
N SER A 243 3.50 -18.71 6.82
CA SER A 243 3.41 -20.10 6.34
C SER A 243 4.45 -20.40 5.26
N VAL A 244 4.75 -19.43 4.39
CA VAL A 244 5.65 -19.58 3.23
C VAL A 244 7.11 -19.58 3.65
N ILE A 245 7.49 -18.76 4.64
CA ILE A 245 8.89 -18.70 5.11
C ILE A 245 9.39 -20.02 5.72
N ARG A 246 8.46 -20.89 6.16
CA ARG A 246 8.73 -22.23 6.70
C ARG A 246 8.92 -23.30 5.62
N LEU A 247 8.79 -22.95 4.34
CA LEU A 247 9.01 -23.90 3.26
C LEU A 247 10.50 -24.25 3.15
N ASP A 248 10.78 -25.55 3.02
CA ASP A 248 12.13 -26.04 2.76
C ASP A 248 12.66 -25.53 1.41
N GLY A 249 13.96 -25.26 1.34
CA GLY A 249 14.65 -24.91 0.09
C GLY A 249 14.59 -23.43 -0.28
N LEU A 250 14.01 -22.57 0.55
CA LEU A 250 14.17 -21.12 0.40
C LEU A 250 15.62 -20.71 0.67
N ASN A 251 16.17 -19.84 -0.18
CA ASN A 251 17.46 -19.22 0.08
C ASN A 251 17.32 -18.10 1.12
N THR A 252 18.44 -17.65 1.69
CA THR A 252 18.45 -16.60 2.73
C THR A 252 17.86 -15.27 2.26
N ALA A 253 17.99 -14.92 0.97
CA ALA A 253 17.44 -13.68 0.43
C ALA A 253 15.91 -13.74 0.37
N ASP A 254 15.34 -14.86 -0.09
CA ASP A 254 13.90 -15.09 -0.12
C ASP A 254 13.31 -15.11 1.30
N GLN A 255 13.95 -15.80 2.25
CA GLN A 255 13.52 -15.79 3.65
C GLN A 255 13.51 -14.37 4.25
N ARG A 256 14.57 -13.59 3.98
CA ARG A 256 14.65 -12.19 4.43
C ARG A 256 13.54 -11.34 3.83
N GLN A 257 13.29 -11.46 2.53
CA GLN A 257 12.23 -10.71 1.87
C GLN A 257 10.86 -11.04 2.46
N ILE A 258 10.52 -12.33 2.57
CA ILE A 258 9.24 -12.76 3.16
C ILE A 258 9.11 -12.29 4.60
N ALA A 259 10.17 -12.35 5.41
CA ALA A 259 10.14 -11.83 6.78
C ALA A 259 9.84 -10.33 6.84
N LEU A 260 10.42 -9.54 5.93
CA LEU A 260 10.12 -8.10 5.82
C LEU A 260 8.66 -7.86 5.43
N ASP A 261 8.14 -8.63 4.48
CA ASP A 261 6.74 -8.55 4.03
C ASP A 261 5.76 -8.89 5.15
N VAL A 262 6.04 -9.94 5.92
CA VAL A 262 5.26 -10.34 7.10
C VAL A 262 5.22 -9.23 8.15
N VAL A 263 6.38 -8.70 8.53
CA VAL A 263 6.45 -7.68 9.57
C VAL A 263 5.79 -6.38 9.12
N SER A 264 6.05 -5.95 7.89
CA SER A 264 5.40 -4.77 7.28
C SER A 264 3.88 -4.92 7.30
N SER A 265 3.39 -6.11 6.91
CA SER A 265 1.95 -6.40 6.88
C SER A 265 1.30 -6.38 8.25
N TYR A 266 1.96 -6.87 9.30
CA TYR A 266 1.44 -6.70 10.65
C TYR A 266 1.43 -5.24 11.11
N PHE A 267 2.43 -4.43 10.76
CA PHE A 267 2.40 -2.99 11.05
C PHE A 267 1.26 -2.29 10.32
N LEU A 268 1.04 -2.60 9.05
CA LEU A 268 -0.07 -2.10 8.26
C LEU A 268 -1.42 -2.52 8.85
N ALA A 269 -1.59 -3.80 9.19
CA ALA A 269 -2.78 -4.29 9.87
C ALA A 269 -3.03 -3.54 11.18
N ALA A 270 -1.99 -3.33 11.99
CA ALA A 270 -2.09 -2.60 13.24
C ALA A 270 -2.60 -1.17 13.04
N THR A 271 -2.03 -0.44 12.08
CA THR A 271 -2.47 0.91 11.73
C THR A 271 -3.91 0.93 11.25
N ARG A 272 -4.33 -0.01 10.40
CA ARG A 272 -5.72 -0.07 9.93
C ARG A 272 -6.71 -0.39 11.07
N TYR A 273 -6.38 -1.29 11.99
CA TYR A 273 -7.21 -1.53 13.17
C TYR A 273 -7.29 -0.32 14.10
N ASP A 274 -6.21 0.46 14.25
CA ASP A 274 -6.20 1.69 15.05
C ASP A 274 -7.15 2.74 14.47
N LEU A 275 -7.09 2.96 13.14
CA LEU A 275 -8.02 3.83 12.42
C LEU A 275 -9.48 3.36 12.51
N ALA A 276 -9.70 2.05 12.59
CA ALA A 276 -11.03 1.46 12.83
C ALA A 276 -11.52 1.61 14.28
N GLY A 277 -10.71 2.17 15.18
CA GLY A 277 -11.01 2.27 16.61
C GLY A 277 -10.86 0.96 17.40
N ASP A 278 -10.28 -0.09 16.79
CA ASP A 278 -10.02 -1.38 17.46
C ASP A 278 -8.61 -1.41 18.08
N ALA A 279 -8.46 -0.66 19.17
CA ALA A 279 -7.19 -0.54 19.90
C ALA A 279 -6.64 -1.90 20.41
N THR A 280 -7.51 -2.90 20.59
CA THR A 280 -7.10 -4.23 21.05
C THR A 280 -6.39 -4.98 19.93
N LEU A 281 -7.02 -5.08 18.75
CA LEU A 281 -6.39 -5.71 17.59
C LEU A 281 -5.16 -4.92 17.12
N ALA A 282 -5.22 -3.60 17.11
CA ALA A 282 -4.07 -2.76 16.77
C ALA A 282 -2.85 -3.09 17.64
N ARG A 283 -3.02 -3.14 18.97
CA ARG A 283 -1.93 -3.49 19.90
C ARG A 283 -1.40 -4.90 19.68
N GLN A 284 -2.28 -5.88 19.44
CA GLN A 284 -1.88 -7.25 19.16
C GLN A 284 -1.01 -7.33 17.89
N MET A 285 -1.41 -6.65 16.82
CA MET A 285 -0.65 -6.65 15.57
C MET A 285 0.68 -5.91 15.72
N TYR A 286 0.72 -4.75 16.40
CA TYR A 286 1.96 -4.04 16.72
C TYR A 286 2.91 -4.90 17.55
N GLN A 287 2.40 -5.62 18.56
CA GLN A 287 3.20 -6.51 19.38
C GLN A 287 3.77 -7.64 18.53
N ARG A 288 2.95 -8.31 17.72
CA ARG A 288 3.42 -9.38 16.82
C ARG A 288 4.49 -8.88 15.86
N ALA A 289 4.30 -7.72 15.23
CA ALA A 289 5.29 -7.11 14.34
C ALA A 289 6.64 -6.85 15.04
N ASN A 290 6.60 -6.31 16.27
CA ASN A 290 7.79 -6.03 17.06
C ASN A 290 8.49 -7.32 17.54
N ASP A 291 7.74 -8.32 17.97
CA ASP A 291 8.27 -9.61 18.38
C ASP A 291 9.04 -10.24 17.21
N LEU A 292 8.43 -10.31 16.03
CA LEU A 292 9.04 -10.84 14.80
C LEU A 292 10.24 -10.01 14.34
N LYS A 293 10.18 -8.68 14.44
CA LYS A 293 11.31 -7.79 14.14
C LYS A 293 12.50 -8.05 15.07
N SER A 294 12.23 -8.25 16.36
CA SER A 294 13.27 -8.47 17.38
C SER A 294 13.86 -9.88 17.33
N ASN A 295 13.08 -10.85 16.87
CA ASN A 295 13.47 -12.25 16.77
C ASN A 295 12.98 -12.89 15.45
N PRO A 296 13.58 -12.55 14.29
CA PRO A 296 13.11 -13.09 13.01
C PRO A 296 13.19 -14.62 12.91
N SER A 297 14.03 -15.28 13.72
CA SER A 297 14.12 -16.76 13.70
C SER A 297 12.86 -17.44 14.20
N SER A 298 11.99 -16.75 14.97
CA SER A 298 10.69 -17.31 15.38
C SER A 298 9.72 -17.55 14.22
N LEU A 299 10.03 -17.05 13.02
CA LEU A 299 9.28 -17.37 11.80
C LEU A 299 9.63 -18.76 11.24
N ILE A 300 10.85 -19.23 11.50
CA ILE A 300 11.41 -20.46 10.95
C ILE A 300 11.15 -21.64 11.90
N GLU A 301 11.01 -21.37 13.20
CA GLU A 301 10.57 -22.33 14.24
C GLU A 301 9.09 -22.71 14.11
#